data_AF-A0A1Q3WDH8-F1
#
_entry.id   AF-A0A1Q3WDH8-F1
#
_cell.length_a   1.000
_cell.length_b   1.000
_cell.length_c   1.000
_cell.angle_alpha   90.00
_cell.angle_beta   90.00
_cell.angle_gamma   90.00
#
_symmetry.space_group_name_H-M   'P 1'
#
loop_
_entity.id
_entity.type
_entity.pdbx_description
1 polymer ?
#
loop_
_entity_poly.entity_id
_entity_poly.type
_entity_poly.pdbx_seq_one_letter_code
_entity_poly.pdbx_strand_id
1 'polypeptide(L)'
;MRAWFDGFMNHLRVDRMSLETNTATTEKQDFYHRMAAADATDLAFTSRIQSSRFFLGRLILDYVNELKQRQVEPCQLAMDFSDASVLVWAEIDDDDESMEDQLRLAQAKINAQYSQYGFYLSSTIVEKSDCLSIPSHYQSILK
;
A
#
# COMPACT_ATOMS: atom_id res chain seq x y z
N MET A 1 -4.42 -16.50 -12.70
CA MET A 1 -3.11 -15.81 -12.76
C MET A 1 -2.12 -16.51 -13.68
N ARG A 2 -1.85 -17.83 -13.51
CA ARG A 2 -0.95 -18.60 -14.39
C ARG A 2 -1.40 -18.64 -15.86
N ALA A 3 -2.67 -18.94 -16.12
CA ALA A 3 -3.24 -18.94 -17.48
C ALA A 3 -3.19 -17.57 -18.18
N TRP A 4 -3.30 -16.48 -17.41
CA TRP A 4 -3.15 -15.12 -17.95
C TRP A 4 -1.69 -14.85 -18.33
N PHE A 5 -0.76 -15.23 -17.46
CA PHE A 5 0.68 -15.08 -17.71
C PHE A 5 1.12 -15.92 -18.92
N ASP A 6 0.67 -17.16 -19.02
CA ASP A 6 0.96 -18.05 -20.16
C ASP A 6 0.38 -17.47 -21.47
N GLY A 7 -0.82 -16.91 -21.43
CA GLY A 7 -1.44 -16.21 -22.55
C GLY A 7 -0.65 -14.96 -22.98
N PHE A 8 -0.21 -14.15 -22.02
CA PHE A 8 0.61 -12.97 -22.27
C PHE A 8 1.97 -13.34 -22.88
N MET A 9 2.64 -14.36 -22.34
CA MET A 9 3.92 -14.86 -22.86
C MET A 9 3.80 -15.44 -24.26
N ASN A 10 2.69 -16.12 -24.58
CA ASN A 10 2.43 -16.61 -25.92
C ASN A 10 2.21 -15.46 -26.91
N HIS A 11 1.45 -14.43 -26.55
CA HIS A 11 1.28 -13.25 -27.40
C HIS A 11 2.62 -12.52 -27.65
N LEU A 12 3.45 -12.36 -26.61
CA LEU A 12 4.79 -11.78 -26.74
C LEU A 12 5.68 -12.56 -27.72
N ARG A 13 5.64 -13.89 -27.69
CA ARG A 13 6.42 -14.75 -28.60
C ARG A 13 5.96 -14.61 -30.05
N VAL A 14 4.65 -14.60 -30.28
CA VAL A 14 4.04 -14.43 -31.61
C VAL A 14 4.36 -13.05 -32.19
N ASP A 15 4.25 -12.01 -31.37
CA ASP A 15 4.52 -10.64 -31.78
C ASP A 15 6.02 -10.42 -32.03
N ARG A 16 6.90 -10.99 -31.20
CA ARG A 16 8.35 -10.98 -31.42
C ARG A 16 8.71 -11.62 -32.77
N MET A 17 8.16 -12.80 -33.06
CA MET A 17 8.40 -13.48 -34.34
C MET A 17 7.92 -12.61 -35.51
N SER A 18 6.75 -11.97 -35.37
CA SER A 18 6.18 -11.11 -36.41
C SER A 18 6.99 -9.82 -36.63
N LEU A 19 7.62 -9.29 -35.58
CA LEU A 19 8.54 -8.14 -35.66
C LEU A 19 9.87 -8.55 -36.33
N GLU A 20 10.42 -9.71 -35.98
CA GLU A 20 11.65 -10.25 -36.59
C GLU A 20 11.46 -10.57 -38.09
N THR A 21 10.27 -11.01 -38.49
CA THR A 21 9.94 -11.31 -39.90
C THR A 21 9.40 -10.12 -40.70
N ASN A 22 9.34 -8.91 -40.13
CA ASN A 22 8.75 -7.71 -40.74
C ASN A 22 7.28 -7.90 -41.22
N THR A 23 6.53 -8.81 -40.61
CA THR A 23 5.11 -9.06 -40.91
C THR A 23 4.16 -8.47 -39.87
N ALA A 24 4.70 -7.84 -38.82
CA ALA A 24 3.91 -7.11 -37.84
C ALA A 24 3.22 -5.91 -38.48
N THR A 25 1.97 -5.66 -38.08
CA THR A 25 1.23 -4.46 -38.50
C THR A 25 1.89 -3.19 -37.95
N THR A 26 1.68 -2.06 -38.63
CA THR A 26 2.20 -0.74 -38.21
C THR A 26 1.76 -0.40 -36.78
N GLU A 27 0.53 -0.73 -36.42
CA GLU A 27 -0.02 -0.56 -35.06
C GLU A 27 0.76 -1.35 -33.99
N LYS A 28 1.19 -2.58 -34.29
CA LYS A 28 1.99 -3.41 -33.37
C LYS A 28 3.41 -2.87 -33.27
N GLN A 29 4.01 -2.47 -34.39
CA GLN A 29 5.33 -1.85 -34.40
C GLN A 29 5.35 -0.59 -33.52
N ASP A 30 4.36 0.29 -33.68
CA ASP A 30 4.23 1.51 -32.86
C ASP A 30 3.96 1.24 -31.38
N PHE A 31 3.21 0.18 -31.07
CA PHE A 31 2.97 -0.24 -29.67
C PHE A 31 4.27 -0.68 -28.99
N TYR A 32 5.04 -1.58 -29.62
CA TYR A 32 6.31 -2.05 -29.06
C TYR A 32 7.40 -0.97 -29.07
N HIS A 33 7.39 -0.06 -30.04
CA HIS A 33 8.32 1.07 -30.07
C HIS A 33 8.04 2.07 -28.94
N ARG A 34 6.78 2.30 -28.58
CA ARG A 34 6.37 3.09 -27.41
C ARG A 34 6.67 2.39 -26.09
N MET A 35 6.56 1.06 -26.05
CA MET A 35 6.92 0.27 -24.88
C MET A 35 8.44 0.21 -24.65
N ALA A 36 9.23 0.22 -25.71
CA ALA A 36 10.69 0.22 -25.68
C ALA A 36 11.30 1.61 -25.43
N ALA A 37 10.55 2.68 -25.70
CA ALA A 37 10.94 4.02 -25.28
C ALA A 37 10.88 4.12 -23.75
N ALA A 38 11.83 4.85 -23.15
CA ALA A 38 11.97 5.05 -21.71
C ALA A 38 10.68 5.51 -20.97
N ASP A 39 9.69 5.98 -21.71
CA ASP A 39 8.40 6.49 -21.22
C ASP A 39 7.49 5.43 -20.56
N ALA A 40 7.48 4.18 -21.01
CA ALA A 40 6.47 3.22 -20.51
C ALA A 40 6.74 2.75 -19.07
N THR A 41 8.01 2.51 -18.74
CA THR A 41 8.44 2.13 -17.38
C THR A 41 8.28 3.31 -16.42
N ASP A 42 8.68 4.51 -16.86
CA ASP A 42 8.55 5.74 -16.07
C ASP A 42 7.08 6.11 -15.83
N LEU A 43 6.21 5.91 -16.83
CA LEU A 43 4.77 6.10 -16.70
C LEU A 43 4.16 5.08 -15.73
N ALA A 44 4.55 3.80 -15.82
CA ALA A 44 4.08 2.77 -14.90
C ALA A 44 4.55 3.03 -13.46
N PHE A 45 5.81 3.46 -13.29
CA PHE A 45 6.36 3.85 -12.00
C PHE A 45 5.66 5.08 -11.41
N THR A 46 5.45 6.12 -12.23
CA THR A 46 4.72 7.34 -11.84
C THR A 46 3.28 7.02 -11.47
N SER A 47 2.59 6.17 -12.23
CA SER A 47 1.24 5.70 -11.93
C SER A 47 1.18 4.94 -10.61
N ARG A 48 2.17 4.06 -10.33
CA ARG A 48 2.31 3.38 -9.03
C ARG A 48 2.49 4.36 -7.88
N ILE A 49 3.38 5.35 -8.02
CA ILE A 49 3.60 6.37 -6.97
C ILE A 49 2.32 7.15 -6.71
N GLN A 50 1.62 7.60 -7.77
CA GLN A 50 0.39 8.37 -7.64
C GLN A 50 -0.71 7.55 -6.95
N SER A 51 -0.90 6.30 -7.38
CA SER A 51 -1.84 5.37 -6.74
C SER A 51 -1.50 5.18 -5.25
N SER A 52 -0.23 4.92 -4.94
CA SER A 52 0.23 4.71 -3.56
C SER A 52 -0.03 5.93 -2.69
N ARG A 53 0.33 7.14 -3.17
CA ARG A 53 0.06 8.39 -2.45
C ARG A 53 -1.43 8.62 -2.18
N PHE A 54 -2.28 8.34 -3.18
CA PHE A 54 -3.71 8.51 -3.04
C PHE A 54 -4.31 7.56 -2.01
N PHE A 55 -4.02 6.26 -2.12
CA PHE A 55 -4.60 5.26 -1.23
C PHE A 55 -4.02 5.32 0.18
N LEU A 56 -2.70 5.48 0.33
CA LEU A 56 -2.07 5.60 1.65
C LEU A 56 -2.56 6.85 2.39
N GLY A 57 -2.64 8.00 1.71
CA GLY A 57 -3.12 9.23 2.34
C GLY A 57 -4.57 9.11 2.80
N ARG A 58 -5.43 8.47 1.99
CA ARG A 58 -6.83 8.26 2.34
C ARG A 58 -6.99 7.24 3.46
N LEU A 59 -6.21 6.15 3.43
CA LEU A 59 -6.18 5.12 4.46
C LEU A 59 -5.79 5.71 5.81
N ILE A 60 -4.74 6.54 5.87
CA ILE A 60 -4.31 7.23 7.10
C ILE A 60 -5.43 8.12 7.63
N LEU A 61 -6.03 8.95 6.77
CA LEU A 61 -7.10 9.86 7.17
C LEU A 61 -8.32 9.10 7.70
N ASP A 62 -8.74 8.04 7.01
CA ASP A 62 -9.88 7.23 7.41
C ASP A 62 -9.60 6.49 8.73
N TYR A 63 -8.38 6.00 8.93
CA TYR A 63 -7.98 5.40 10.20
C TYR A 63 -8.01 6.41 11.36
N VAL A 64 -7.44 7.61 11.18
CA VAL A 64 -7.50 8.67 12.21
C VAL A 64 -8.94 9.09 12.52
N ASN A 65 -9.79 9.16 11.51
CA ASN A 65 -11.22 9.44 11.71
C ASN A 65 -11.93 8.30 12.45
N GLU A 66 -11.59 7.04 12.17
CA GLU A 66 -12.12 5.89 12.89
C GLU A 66 -11.74 5.92 14.37
N LEU A 67 -10.47 6.23 14.69
CA LEU A 67 -10.02 6.38 16.07
C LEU A 67 -10.82 7.46 16.81
N LYS A 68 -11.03 8.62 16.17
CA LYS A 68 -11.84 9.71 16.72
C LYS A 68 -13.30 9.29 16.94
N GLN A 69 -13.90 8.57 16.00
CA GLN A 69 -15.28 8.09 16.12
C GLN A 69 -15.45 7.10 17.28
N ARG A 70 -14.42 6.27 17.54
CA ARG A 70 -14.40 5.31 18.65
C ARG A 70 -13.96 5.92 19.97
N GLN A 71 -13.54 7.19 19.98
CA GLN A 71 -12.97 7.88 21.15
C GLN A 71 -11.74 7.14 21.70
N VAL A 72 -10.89 6.66 20.79
CA VAL A 72 -9.67 5.91 21.08
C VAL A 72 -8.50 6.88 20.99
N GLU A 73 -7.95 7.23 22.15
CA GLU A 73 -6.82 8.15 22.28
C GLU A 73 -5.68 7.43 23.00
N PRO A 74 -4.79 6.74 22.26
CA PRO A 74 -3.59 6.14 22.84
C PRO A 74 -2.67 7.24 23.38
N CYS A 75 -1.86 6.89 24.37
CA CYS A 75 -0.91 7.80 25.01
C CYS A 75 0.09 8.38 24.02
N GLN A 76 0.55 7.57 23.06
CA GLN A 76 1.33 8.04 21.94
C GLN A 76 0.85 7.37 20.65
N LEU A 77 0.80 8.14 19.57
CA LEU A 77 0.49 7.62 18.25
C LEU A 77 1.54 8.11 17.27
N ALA A 78 2.20 7.17 16.60
CA ALA A 78 3.13 7.45 15.52
C ALA A 78 2.86 6.54 14.32
N MET A 79 3.22 7.00 13.12
CA MET A 79 3.01 6.25 11.90
C MET A 79 4.22 6.32 10.98
N ASP A 80 4.42 5.25 10.22
CA ASP A 80 5.29 5.22 9.06
C ASP A 80 4.53 4.59 7.88
N PHE A 81 5.08 4.68 6.68
CA PHE A 81 4.52 4.02 5.51
C PHE A 81 5.62 3.40 4.65
N SER A 82 5.31 2.25 4.05
CA SER A 82 6.19 1.56 3.12
C SER A 82 5.39 1.01 1.97
N ASP A 83 5.65 1.50 0.75
CA ASP A 83 5.04 1.10 -0.52
C ASP A 83 3.50 1.05 -0.53
N ALA A 84 2.91 -0.03 -0.02
CA ALA A 84 1.48 -0.29 0.04
C ALA A 84 0.96 -0.48 1.47
N SER A 85 1.79 -0.18 2.47
CA SER A 85 1.49 -0.42 3.87
C SER A 85 1.65 0.84 4.71
N VAL A 86 0.79 0.98 5.72
CA VAL A 86 0.95 1.95 6.79
C VAL A 86 1.25 1.19 8.07
N LEU A 87 2.33 1.58 8.72
CA LEU A 87 2.73 1.06 10.01
C LEU A 87 2.25 2.04 11.08
N VAL A 88 1.53 1.53 12.07
CA VAL A 88 1.06 2.33 13.20
C VAL A 88 1.77 1.85 14.45
N TRP A 89 2.23 2.79 15.25
CA TRP A 89 2.75 2.59 16.59
C TRP A 89 1.80 3.27 17.57
N ALA A 90 1.20 2.50 18.47
CA ALA A 90 0.31 3.00 19.50
C ALA A 90 0.84 2.57 20.87
N GLU A 91 1.12 3.53 21.74
CA GLU A 91 1.41 3.28 23.15
C GLU A 91 0.14 3.45 23.97
N ILE A 92 -0.20 2.46 24.79
CA ILE A 92 -1.39 2.45 25.65
C ILE A 92 -1.01 2.31 27.12
N ASP A 93 -1.95 2.58 28.01
CA ASP A 93 -1.78 2.30 29.45
C ASP A 93 -1.69 0.79 29.70
N ASP A 94 -1.00 0.41 30.78
CA ASP A 94 -0.86 -0.99 31.18
C ASP A 94 -2.23 -1.59 31.52
N ASP A 95 -2.47 -2.83 31.09
CA ASP A 95 -3.72 -3.58 31.29
C ASP A 95 -4.97 -2.93 30.62
N ASP A 96 -4.81 -1.99 29.69
CA ASP A 96 -5.93 -1.39 28.93
C ASP A 96 -6.34 -2.26 27.73
N GLU A 97 -6.89 -3.44 28.03
CA GLU A 97 -7.39 -4.39 27.03
C GLU A 97 -8.48 -3.78 26.13
N SER A 98 -9.29 -2.86 26.68
CA SER A 98 -10.35 -2.19 25.93
C SER A 98 -9.78 -1.30 24.83
N MET A 99 -8.76 -0.49 25.13
CA MET A 99 -8.07 0.33 24.14
C MET A 99 -7.40 -0.54 23.07
N GLU A 100 -6.73 -1.62 23.49
CA GLU A 100 -6.08 -2.55 22.57
C GLU A 100 -7.08 -3.16 21.57
N ASP A 101 -8.22 -3.64 22.07
CA ASP A 101 -9.28 -4.20 21.23
C ASP A 101 -9.87 -3.17 20.27
N GLN A 102 -10.09 -1.94 20.72
CA GLN A 102 -10.60 -0.89 19.83
C GLN A 102 -9.60 -0.54 18.73
N LEU A 103 -8.30 -0.49 19.03
CA LEU A 103 -7.24 -0.29 18.04
C LEU A 103 -7.21 -1.42 17.01
N ARG A 104 -7.31 -2.68 17.47
CA ARG A 104 -7.39 -3.86 16.58
C ARG A 104 -8.64 -3.84 15.70
N LEU A 105 -9.79 -3.47 16.25
CA LEU A 105 -11.04 -3.36 15.50
C LEU A 105 -11.00 -2.22 14.47
N ALA A 106 -10.40 -1.09 14.83
CA ALA A 106 -10.17 0.02 13.90
C ALA A 106 -9.28 -0.42 12.74
N GLN A 107 -8.14 -1.09 13.03
CA GLN A 107 -7.27 -1.67 12.00
C GLN A 107 -8.04 -2.64 11.10
N ALA A 108 -8.81 -3.57 11.67
CA ALA A 108 -9.55 -4.56 10.92
C ALA A 108 -10.57 -3.92 9.96
N LYS A 109 -11.30 -2.89 10.43
CA LYS A 109 -12.27 -2.17 9.61
C LYS A 109 -11.59 -1.46 8.43
N ILE A 110 -10.49 -0.77 8.67
CA ILE A 110 -9.75 -0.07 7.60
C ILE A 110 -9.17 -1.08 6.61
N ASN A 111 -8.58 -2.18 7.09
CA ASN A 111 -8.06 -3.23 6.20
C ASN A 111 -9.15 -3.88 5.34
N ALA A 112 -10.36 -4.07 5.88
CA ALA A 112 -11.49 -4.58 5.10
C ALA A 112 -11.84 -3.66 3.92
N GLN A 113 -11.66 -2.34 4.06
CA GLN A 113 -11.95 -1.37 3.00
C GLN A 113 -10.85 -1.30 1.95
N TYR A 114 -9.58 -1.37 2.36
CA TYR A 114 -8.42 -1.08 1.51
C TYR A 114 -7.70 -2.30 0.95
N SER A 115 -7.90 -3.49 1.54
CA SER A 115 -7.23 -4.74 1.10
C SER A 115 -7.54 -5.11 -0.35
N GLN A 116 -8.75 -4.79 -0.85
CA GLN A 116 -9.12 -5.00 -2.25
C GLN A 116 -8.25 -4.19 -3.25
N TYR A 117 -7.66 -3.09 -2.78
CA TYR A 117 -6.76 -2.25 -3.56
C TYR A 117 -5.28 -2.59 -3.32
N GLY A 118 -4.99 -3.60 -2.49
CA GLY A 118 -3.64 -4.02 -2.14
C GLY A 118 -2.98 -3.19 -1.04
N PHE A 119 -3.74 -2.31 -0.35
CA PHE A 119 -3.22 -1.47 0.73
C PHE A 119 -3.68 -1.97 2.09
N TYR A 120 -2.80 -1.86 3.09
CA TYR A 120 -3.08 -2.35 4.44
C TYR A 120 -2.42 -1.49 5.52
N LEU A 121 -2.98 -1.59 6.71
CA LEU A 121 -2.51 -1.00 7.94
C LEU A 121 -2.08 -2.13 8.89
N SER A 122 -0.94 -1.94 9.54
CA SER A 122 -0.43 -2.84 10.56
C SER A 122 -0.09 -2.05 11.81
N SER A 123 -0.74 -2.35 12.92
CA SER A 123 -0.48 -1.72 14.21
C SER A 123 0.48 -2.56 15.05
N THR A 124 1.47 -1.89 15.62
CA THR A 124 2.23 -2.36 16.78
C THR A 124 1.67 -1.61 17.98
N ILE A 125 1.10 -2.36 18.91
CA ILE A 125 0.52 -1.82 20.15
C ILE A 125 1.49 -2.23 21.26
N VAL A 126 1.91 -1.26 22.07
CA VAL A 126 2.84 -1.45 23.18
C VAL A 126 2.26 -0.83 24.43
N GLU A 127 2.60 -1.38 25.58
CA GLU A 127 2.20 -0.85 26.89
C GLU A 127 3.29 0.08 27.43
N LYS A 128 2.92 0.98 28.35
CA LYS A 128 3.88 1.88 29.00
C LYS A 128 4.98 1.11 29.73
N SER A 129 4.63 -0.01 30.35
CA SER A 129 5.56 -0.88 31.08
C SER A 129 6.59 -1.57 30.18
N ASP A 130 6.32 -1.73 28.87
CA ASP A 130 7.28 -2.28 27.91
C ASP A 130 8.55 -1.41 27.77
N CYS A 131 8.47 -0.13 28.16
CA CYS A 131 9.57 0.83 28.11
C CYS A 131 10.19 0.94 26.70
N LEU A 132 9.40 0.75 25.65
CA LEU A 132 9.84 0.79 24.25
C LEU A 132 9.73 2.21 23.68
N SER A 133 10.82 2.70 23.11
CA SER A 133 10.80 3.97 22.37
C SER A 133 10.24 3.78 20.97
N ILE A 134 9.47 4.76 20.49
CA ILE A 134 9.04 4.85 19.09
C ILE A 134 10.26 4.71 18.16
N PRO A 135 10.26 3.78 17.19
CA PRO A 135 11.36 3.64 16.24
C PRO A 135 11.61 4.93 15.44
N SER A 136 12.88 5.21 15.13
CA SER A 136 13.30 6.51 14.58
C SER A 136 12.72 6.88 13.20
N HIS A 137 12.18 5.92 12.46
CA HIS A 137 11.58 6.13 11.15
C HIS A 137 10.08 6.49 11.22
N TYR A 138 9.45 6.37 12.40
CA TYR A 138 8.06 6.75 12.60
C TYR A 138 7.93 8.25 12.85
N GLN A 139 6.81 8.81 12.38
CA GLN A 139 6.43 10.19 12.62
C GLN A 139 5.27 10.25 13.62
N SER A 140 5.47 10.96 14.72
CA SER A 140 4.45 11.15 15.76
C SER A 140 3.33 12.07 15.28
N ILE A 141 2.09 11.65 15.54
CA ILE A 141 0.85 12.37 15.21
C ILE A 141 0.18 12.90 16.49
N LEU A 142 0.26 12.14 17.58
CA LEU A 142 -0.18 12.53 18.92
C LEU A 142 0.99 12.36 19.90
N LYS A 143 1.14 13.35 20.77
CA LYS A 143 2.04 13.40 21.94
C LYS A 143 1.26 13.88 23.14
#